data_AF-A0A1C6F5L7-F1
#
_entry.id   AF-A0A1C6F5L7-F1
#
_cell.length_a   1.000
_cell.length_b   1.000
_cell.length_c   1.000
_cell.angle_alpha   90.00
_cell.angle_beta   90.00
_cell.angle_gamma   90.00
#
_symmetry.space_group_name_H-M   'P 1'
#
loop_
_entity.id
_entity.type
_entity.pdbx_description
1 polymer ?
#
loop_
_entity_poly.entity_id
_entity_poly.type
_entity_poly.pdbx_seq_one_letter_code
_entity_poly.pdbx_strand_id
1 'polypeptide(L)' 'MYNIKFKYRDKLSNWEWREQSCTVSSVDECKRIYGLGIDCDYKILSVEKIDN' A
#
# COMPACT_ATOMS: atom_id res chain seq x y z
N MET A 1 1.45 -9.10 -13.26
CA MET A 1 1.59 -8.62 -11.86
C MET A 1 1.02 -7.21 -11.75
N TYR A 2 0.80 -6.66 -10.56
CA TYR A 2 0.42 -5.27 -10.38
C TYR A 2 1.46 -4.54 -9.54
N ASN A 3 1.89 -3.37 -10.00
CA ASN A 3 2.63 -2.39 -9.21
C ASN A 3 1.62 -1.47 -8.53
N ILE A 4 1.54 -1.50 -7.22
CA ILE A 4 0.60 -0.70 -6.44
C ILE A 4 1.41 0.31 -5.64
N LYS A 5 1.19 1.59 -5.91
CA LYS A 5 1.68 2.70 -5.10
C LYS A 5 0.60 3.09 -4.10
N PHE A 6 0.96 3.19 -2.84
CA PHE A 6 0.06 3.59 -1.77
C PHE A 6 0.81 4.45 -0.77
N LYS A 7 0.05 5.29 -0.06
CA LYS A 7 0.56 5.95 1.13
C LYS A 7 -0.14 5.42 2.36
N TYR A 8 0.59 5.37 3.46
CA TYR A 8 0.07 4.97 4.76
C TYR A 8 0.55 5.95 5.82
N ARG A 9 -0.20 6.06 6.91
CA ARG A 9 0.23 6.76 8.12
C ARG A 9 -0.23 5.96 9.33
N ASP A 10 0.64 5.89 10.32
CA ASP A 10 0.45 5.07 11.51
C ASP A 10 1.06 5.79 12.72
N LYS A 11 0.75 5.32 13.93
CA LYS A 11 1.26 5.91 15.17
C LYS A 11 2.78 5.83 15.29
N LEU A 12 3.42 4.79 14.76
CA LEU A 12 4.89 4.64 14.79
C LEU A 12 5.57 5.68 13.90
N SER A 13 4.90 6.09 12.81
CA SER A 13 5.34 7.15 11.90
C SER A 13 4.87 8.56 12.32
N ASN A 14 4.48 8.78 13.59
CA ASN A 14 3.93 10.06 14.07
C ASN A 14 2.76 10.60 13.21
N TRP A 15 1.94 9.72 12.64
CA TRP A 15 0.86 10.06 11.71
C TRP A 15 1.32 10.79 10.43
N GLU A 16 2.61 10.74 10.11
CA GLU A 16 3.14 11.26 8.85
C GLU A 16 2.79 10.31 7.70
N TRP A 17 2.37 10.89 6.57
CA TRP A 17 2.12 10.11 5.37
C TRP A 17 3.44 9.64 4.76
N ARG A 18 3.59 8.32 4.66
CA ARG A 18 4.70 7.67 3.97
C ARG A 18 4.23 7.01 2.71
N GLU A 19 4.99 7.15 1.64
CA GLU A 19 4.71 6.52 0.36
C GLU A 19 5.47 5.20 0.24
N GLN A 20 4.80 4.20 -0.31
CA GLN A 20 5.38 2.90 -0.60
C GLN A 20 4.83 2.34 -1.89
N SER A 21 5.57 1.38 -2.46
CA SER A 21 5.15 0.63 -3.63
C SER A 21 5.39 -0.85 -3.42
N CYS A 22 4.41 -1.67 -3.79
CA CYS A 22 4.47 -3.12 -3.73
C CYS A 22 4.13 -3.72 -5.11
N THR A 23 4.90 -4.72 -5.54
CA THR A 23 4.57 -5.50 -6.74
C THR A 23 3.98 -6.83 -6.33
N VAL A 24 2.67 -6.98 -6.48
CA VAL A 24 1.94 -8.17 -6.03
C VAL A 24 0.89 -8.61 -7.05
N SER A 25 0.28 -9.77 -6.85
CA SER A 25 -0.73 -10.30 -7.76
C SER A 25 -2.09 -9.59 -7.67
N SER A 26 -2.37 -8.87 -6.58
CA SER A 26 -3.63 -8.13 -6.38
C SER A 26 -3.51 -7.08 -5.27
N VAL A 27 -4.39 -6.08 -5.26
CA VAL A 27 -4.42 -5.05 -4.22
C VAL A 27 -4.68 -5.63 -2.83
N ASP A 28 -5.51 -6.68 -2.72
CA ASP A 28 -5.81 -7.34 -1.44
C ASP A 28 -4.55 -7.93 -0.78
N GLU A 29 -3.70 -8.60 -1.58
CA GLU A 29 -2.42 -9.13 -1.12
C GLU A 29 -1.53 -8.03 -0.55
N CYS A 30 -1.44 -6.87 -1.23
CA CYS A 30 -0.67 -5.75 -0.70
C CYS A 30 -1.24 -5.26 0.64
N LYS A 31 -2.56 -5.17 0.79
CA LYS A 31 -3.18 -4.78 2.06
C LYS A 31 -2.88 -5.77 3.17
N ARG A 32 -2.91 -7.08 2.90
CA ARG A 32 -2.59 -8.14 3.87
C ARG A 32 -1.12 -8.09 4.30
N ILE A 33 -0.19 -7.99 3.35
CA ILE A 33 1.25 -7.95 3.63
C ILE A 33 1.61 -6.73 4.49
N TYR A 34 1.03 -5.58 4.18
CA TYR A 34 1.32 -4.32 4.87
C TYR A 34 0.36 -3.98 6.01
N GLY A 35 -0.61 -4.84 6.32
CA GLY A 35 -1.61 -4.59 7.37
C GLY A 35 -2.43 -3.32 7.18
N LEU A 36 -2.66 -2.90 5.93
CA LEU A 36 -3.32 -1.63 5.61
C LEU A 36 -4.79 -1.65 6.04
N GLY A 37 -5.17 -0.76 6.96
CA GLY A 37 -6.55 -0.58 7.43
C GLY A 37 -6.91 -1.24 8.75
N ILE A 38 -5.93 -1.78 9.50
CA ILE A 38 -6.16 -2.29 10.87
C ILE A 38 -5.85 -1.21 11.93
N ASP A 39 -4.59 -0.77 12.00
CA ASP A 39 -4.13 0.28 12.94
C ASP A 39 -3.51 1.49 12.21
N CYS A 40 -3.70 1.58 10.90
CA CYS A 40 -3.15 2.63 10.07
C CYS A 40 -4.16 3.14 9.03
N ASP A 41 -4.07 4.44 8.74
CA ASP A 41 -4.75 5.04 7.61
C ASP A 41 -3.95 4.76 6.34
N TYR A 42 -4.64 4.45 5.25
CA TYR A 42 -3.99 4.24 3.97
C TYR A 42 -4.78 4.85 2.82
N LYS A 43 -4.07 5.14 1.73
CA LYS A 43 -4.65 5.57 0.47
C LYS A 43 -3.88 4.95 -0.68
N ILE A 44 -4.57 4.20 -1.53
CA ILE A 44 -4.01 3.73 -2.80
C ILE A 44 -3.82 4.97 -3.69
N LEU A 45 -2.61 5.16 -4.20
CA LEU A 45 -2.25 6.27 -5.09
C LEU A 45 -2.39 5.84 -6.55
N SER A 46 -1.80 4.70 -6.91
CA SER A 46 -1.85 4.15 -8.27
C SER A 46 -1.85 2.62 -8.23
N VAL A 47 -2.49 2.02 -9.23
CA VAL A 47 -2.43 0.58 -9.50
C VAL A 47 -2.10 0.42 -10.98
N GLU A 48 -0.91 -0.06 -11.27
CA GLU A 48 -0.41 -0.26 -12.63
C GLU A 48 -0.28 -1.76 -12.87
N LYS A 49 -0.90 -2.26 -13.95
CA LYS A 49 -0.71 -3.66 -14.35
C LYS A 49 0.64 -3.77 -15.05
N ILE A 50 1.53 -4.60 -14.50
CA ILE A 50 2.74 -5.05 -15.18
C ILE A 50 2.32 -6.22 -16.07
N ASP A 51 2.10 -5.91 -17.35
CA ASP A 51 2.07 -6.87 -18.45
C ASP A 51 3.53 -7.13 -18.84
N ASN A 52 3.94 -8.40 -18.80
CA ASN A 52 5.30 -8.84 -19.09
C ASN A 52 5.29 -9.58 -20.41
#